data_AF-A0A2V8H4F8-F1
#
_entry.id   AF-A0A2V8H4F8-F1
#
_cell.length_a   1.000
_cell.length_b   1.000
_cell.length_c   1.000
_cell.angle_alpha   90.00
_cell.angle_beta   90.00
_cell.angle_gamma   90.00
#
_symmetry.space_group_name_H-M   'P 1'
#
loop_
_entity.id
_entity.type
_entity.pdbx_description
1 polymer ?
#
loop_
_entity_poly.entity_id
_entity_poly.type
_entity_poly.pdbx_seq_one_letter_code
_entity_poly.pdbx_strand_id
1 'polypeptide(L)'
;MMIRGPILALRWWPVGPVALVSLTALLLLQSAGAQTRFTYSKGQSVSPAYEGWMPNEDGSFTLYFGYMNTNWLEEFDIPVGPDNNIEPGGPDQGQPTHFYPRRNPFLFTIRLPQDFGN
;
A
#
# COMPACT_ATOMS: atom_id res chain seq x y z
N MET A 1 31.63 -79.35 11.45
CA MET A 1 32.24 -78.08 11.89
C MET A 1 31.33 -76.96 11.40
N MET A 2 30.77 -76.22 12.35
CA MET A 2 29.86 -75.06 12.19
C MET A 2 30.45 -74.03 11.21
N ILE A 3 29.64 -73.20 10.52
CA ILE A 3 29.77 -71.72 10.42
C ILE A 3 28.63 -71.12 9.55
N ARG A 4 27.70 -70.44 10.25
CA ARG A 4 27.08 -69.11 10.03
C ARG A 4 26.36 -68.80 8.70
N GLY A 5 25.04 -68.62 8.79
CA GLY A 5 24.21 -67.94 7.78
C GLY A 5 24.39 -66.41 7.80
N PRO A 6 24.02 -65.70 6.71
CA PRO A 6 24.30 -64.28 6.56
C PRO A 6 23.36 -63.41 7.40
N ILE A 7 23.95 -62.48 8.13
CA ILE A 7 23.27 -61.40 8.85
C ILE A 7 22.88 -60.34 7.81
N LEU A 8 21.58 -60.05 7.67
CA LEU A 8 21.10 -58.90 6.89
C LEU A 8 21.49 -57.61 7.62
N ALA A 9 22.49 -56.90 7.09
CA ALA A 9 22.83 -55.56 7.51
C ALA A 9 21.74 -54.59 7.01
N LEU A 10 20.96 -54.03 7.93
CA LEU A 10 19.98 -52.98 7.63
C LEU A 10 20.76 -51.73 7.17
N ARG A 11 20.78 -51.48 5.86
CA ARG A 11 21.48 -50.35 5.24
C ARG A 11 20.67 -49.08 5.48
N TRP A 12 21.14 -48.21 6.38
CA TRP A 12 20.59 -46.88 6.61
C TRP A 12 20.77 -46.06 5.33
N TRP A 13 19.69 -45.83 4.60
CA TRP A 13 19.71 -44.98 3.42
C TRP A 13 19.99 -43.53 3.86
N PRO A 14 20.83 -42.74 3.16
CA PRO A 14 21.12 -41.36 3.54
C PRO A 14 19.94 -40.45 3.16
N VAL A 15 18.82 -40.56 3.88
CA VAL A 15 17.63 -39.73 3.61
C VAL A 15 17.86 -38.28 4.06
N GLY A 16 18.64 -38.09 5.14
CA GLY A 16 18.93 -36.77 5.71
C GLY A 16 19.71 -35.82 4.79
N PRO A 17 20.86 -36.23 4.21
CA PRO A 17 21.63 -35.36 3.32
C PRO A 17 20.87 -34.98 2.05
N VAL A 18 20.11 -35.92 1.48
CA VAL A 18 19.31 -35.69 0.27
C VAL A 18 18.17 -34.72 0.57
N ALA A 19 17.48 -34.87 1.69
CA ALA A 19 16.43 -33.95 2.11
C ALA A 19 17.00 -32.53 2.35
N LEU A 20 18.19 -32.42 2.96
CA LEU A 20 18.83 -31.14 3.22
C LEU A 20 19.28 -30.42 1.94
N VAL A 21 19.84 -31.17 0.98
CA VAL A 21 20.24 -30.66 -0.34
C VAL A 21 19.02 -30.24 -1.15
N SER A 22 17.94 -31.02 -1.12
CA SER A 22 16.68 -30.67 -1.79
C SER A 22 16.05 -29.42 -1.19
N LEU A 23 16.09 -29.27 0.14
CA LEU A 23 15.56 -28.09 0.82
C LEU A 23 16.39 -26.84 0.51
N THR A 24 17.72 -26.94 0.50
CA THR A 24 18.59 -25.82 0.11
C THR A 24 18.42 -25.46 -1.35
N ALA A 25 18.31 -26.42 -2.26
CA ALA A 25 18.01 -26.16 -3.67
C ALA A 25 16.66 -25.45 -3.84
N LEU A 26 15.63 -25.87 -3.10
CA LEU A 26 14.30 -25.25 -3.13
C LEU A 26 14.31 -23.81 -2.60
N LEU A 27 15.13 -23.51 -1.60
CA LEU A 27 15.32 -22.15 -1.08
C LEU A 27 16.09 -21.25 -2.06
N LEU A 28 17.07 -21.80 -2.79
CA LEU A 28 17.84 -21.06 -3.81
C LEU A 28 17.02 -20.77 -5.09
N LEU A 29 15.95 -21.55 -5.33
CA LEU A 29 15.01 -21.35 -6.44
C LEU A 29 13.92 -20.32 -6.15
N GLN A 30 13.93 -19.67 -4.98
CA GLN A 30 13.00 -18.58 -4.71
C GLN A 30 13.42 -17.33 -5.50
N SER A 31 12.80 -17.12 -6.66
CA SER A 31 12.83 -15.81 -7.31
C SER A 31 12.18 -14.80 -6.37
N ALA A 32 12.97 -13.90 -5.77
CA ALA A 32 12.44 -12.73 -5.10
C ALA A 32 11.73 -11.87 -6.15
N GLY A 33 10.42 -12.05 -6.27
CA GLY A 33 9.56 -11.18 -7.08
C GLY A 33 9.56 -9.80 -6.43
N ALA A 34 10.49 -8.94 -6.82
CA ALA A 34 10.45 -7.55 -6.42
C ALA A 34 9.16 -6.94 -6.98
N GLN A 35 8.29 -6.41 -6.11
CA GLN A 35 7.14 -5.65 -6.58
C GLN A 35 7.67 -4.45 -7.37
N THR A 36 7.43 -4.45 -8.69
CA THR A 36 7.80 -3.31 -9.54
C THR A 36 6.96 -2.13 -9.10
N ARG A 37 7.59 -1.16 -8.46
CA ARG A 37 6.97 0.14 -8.16
C ARG A 37 7.23 1.05 -9.35
N PHE A 38 6.22 1.21 -10.19
CA PHE A 38 6.29 2.21 -11.24
C PHE A 38 6.36 3.59 -10.60
N THR A 39 7.33 4.38 -11.05
CA THR A 39 7.48 5.78 -10.68
C THR A 39 7.47 6.59 -11.96
N TYR A 40 6.82 7.74 -11.93
CA TYR A 40 6.61 8.57 -13.11
C TYR A 40 7.11 9.98 -12.84
N SER A 41 7.94 10.50 -13.74
CA SER A 41 8.38 11.89 -13.61
C SER A 41 7.22 12.87 -13.86
N LYS A 42 6.38 12.59 -14.85
CA LYS A 42 5.25 13.41 -15.33
C LYS A 42 4.16 12.55 -15.97
N GLY A 43 3.02 13.15 -16.30
CA GLY A 43 1.94 12.59 -17.12
C GLY A 43 0.97 11.67 -16.37
N GLN A 44 0.99 11.68 -15.04
CA GLN A 44 0.07 10.92 -14.20
C GLN A 44 -0.92 11.85 -13.50
N SER A 45 -1.99 11.28 -12.95
CA SER A 45 -3.02 12.05 -12.24
C SER A 45 -2.60 12.47 -10.82
N VAL A 46 -3.27 13.51 -10.33
CA VAL A 46 -3.44 13.77 -8.91
C VAL A 46 -4.72 13.11 -8.41
N SER A 47 -4.71 12.57 -7.19
CA SER A 47 -5.87 11.90 -6.60
C SER A 47 -6.07 12.36 -5.16
N PRO A 48 -7.31 12.63 -4.72
CA PRO A 48 -7.59 13.01 -3.35
C PRO A 48 -7.24 11.86 -2.40
N ALA A 49 -6.78 12.21 -1.20
CA ALA A 49 -6.49 11.26 -0.14
C ALA A 49 -7.35 11.61 1.07
N TYR A 50 -8.17 10.65 1.50
CA TYR A 50 -8.82 10.73 2.80
C TYR A 50 -7.83 10.31 3.88
N GLU A 51 -7.56 11.21 4.81
CA GLU A 51 -6.53 11.03 5.84
C GLU A 51 -7.12 10.65 7.21
N GLY A 52 -8.44 10.51 7.29
CA GLY A 52 -9.17 10.08 8.49
C GLY A 52 -10.12 11.15 9.04
N TRP A 53 -10.63 10.89 10.23
CA TRP A 53 -11.61 11.76 10.89
C TRP A 53 -11.34 11.88 12.38
N MET A 54 -11.84 12.96 12.97
CA MET A 54 -11.81 13.20 14.41
C MET A 54 -13.20 13.62 14.90
N PRO A 55 -13.70 13.06 16.02
CA PRO A 55 -14.91 13.56 16.65
C PRO A 55 -14.65 14.92 17.30
N ASN A 56 -15.67 15.78 17.30
CA ASN A 56 -15.69 17.04 18.00
C ASN A 56 -16.56 16.93 19.27
N GLU A 57 -16.39 17.84 20.24
CA GLU A 57 -17.13 17.82 21.51
C GLU A 57 -18.65 18.01 21.35
N ASP A 58 -19.06 18.68 20.28
CA ASP A 58 -20.47 18.94 19.94
C ASP A 58 -21.14 17.75 19.20
N GLY A 59 -20.46 16.60 19.11
CA GLY A 59 -20.94 15.42 18.42
C GLY A 59 -20.76 15.44 16.90
N SER A 60 -20.29 16.54 16.31
CA SER A 60 -19.94 16.61 14.90
C SER A 60 -18.61 15.90 14.60
N PHE A 61 -18.28 15.71 13.33
CA PHE A 61 -17.04 15.06 12.91
C PHE A 61 -16.24 15.97 11.97
N THR A 62 -14.92 15.97 12.11
CA THR A 62 -14.01 16.65 11.19
C THR A 62 -13.31 15.61 10.33
N LEU A 63 -13.53 15.65 9.02
CA LEU A 63 -12.80 14.86 8.04
C LEU A 63 -11.54 15.59 7.61
N TYR A 64 -10.44 14.86 7.41
CA TYR A 64 -9.16 15.40 6.97
C TYR A 64 -8.81 14.87 5.59
N PHE A 65 -8.32 15.77 4.74
CA PHE A 65 -7.99 15.46 3.36
C PHE A 65 -6.61 15.97 2.98
N GLY A 66 -6.00 15.25 2.05
CA GLY A 66 -4.81 15.65 1.31
C GLY A 66 -4.90 15.15 -0.12
N TYR A 67 -3.76 14.95 -0.76
CA TYR A 67 -3.71 14.30 -2.07
C TYR A 67 -2.41 13.53 -2.29
N MET A 68 -2.45 12.65 -3.30
CA MET A 68 -1.27 12.08 -3.94
C MET A 68 -1.17 12.62 -5.36
N ASN A 69 -0.09 13.35 -5.64
CA ASN A 69 0.38 13.59 -6.99
C ASN A 69 1.35 12.46 -7.36
N THR A 70 0.97 11.61 -8.31
CA THR A 70 1.75 10.41 -8.67
C THR A 70 3.09 10.79 -9.34
N ASN A 71 3.19 12.03 -9.84
CA ASN A 71 4.37 12.56 -10.49
C ASN A 71 5.46 12.99 -9.51
N TRP A 72 6.70 12.94 -9.96
CA TRP A 72 7.87 13.41 -9.19
C TRP A 72 8.29 14.85 -9.52
N LEU A 73 7.95 15.35 -10.71
CA LEU A 73 8.37 16.67 -11.18
C LEU A 73 7.23 17.56 -11.68
N GLU A 74 6.07 16.98 -12.02
CA GLU A 74 4.93 17.75 -12.52
C GLU A 74 4.08 18.29 -11.38
N GLU A 75 3.72 19.56 -11.51
CA GLU A 75 2.82 20.30 -10.65
C GLU A 75 1.56 20.66 -11.45
N PHE A 76 0.45 20.86 -10.76
CA PHE A 76 -0.80 21.27 -11.40
C PHE A 76 -1.34 22.54 -10.76
N ASP A 77 -1.82 23.46 -11.60
CA ASP A 77 -2.63 24.59 -11.20
C ASP A 77 -4.07 24.33 -11.65
N ILE A 78 -4.93 23.92 -10.73
CA ILE A 78 -6.33 23.59 -11.00
C ILE A 78 -7.20 24.49 -10.11
N PRO A 79 -7.75 25.59 -10.65
CA PRO A 79 -8.60 26.48 -9.87
C PRO A 79 -9.87 25.75 -9.43
N VAL A 80 -10.49 26.21 -8.35
CA VAL A 80 -11.80 25.70 -7.91
C VAL A 80 -12.80 25.82 -9.06
N GLY A 81 -13.48 24.72 -9.39
CA GLY A 81 -14.35 24.63 -10.56
C GLY A 81 -14.69 23.20 -10.95
N PRO A 82 -15.13 22.96 -12.21
CA PRO A 82 -15.59 21.65 -12.66
C PRO A 82 -14.56 20.51 -12.48
N ASP A 83 -13.27 20.84 -12.54
CA ASP A 83 -12.17 19.87 -12.41
C ASP A 83 -11.57 19.83 -10.98
N ASN A 84 -12.04 20.70 -10.08
CA ASN A 84 -11.62 20.79 -8.68
C ASN A 84 -12.76 21.34 -7.80
N ASN A 85 -13.79 20.54 -7.61
CA ASN A 85 -14.93 20.87 -6.75
C ASN A 85 -15.16 19.76 -5.71
N ILE A 86 -15.76 20.15 -4.60
CA ILE A 86 -16.15 19.23 -3.53
C ILE A 86 -17.61 19.51 -3.21
N GLU A 87 -18.45 18.49 -3.32
CA GLU A 87 -19.85 18.55 -2.95
C GLU A 87 -20.18 17.43 -1.96
N PRO A 88 -21.20 17.61 -1.09
CA PRO A 88 -22.07 18.79 -0.96
C PRO A 88 -21.41 19.98 -0.23
N GLY A 89 -21.93 21.18 -0.47
CA GLY A 89 -21.49 22.43 0.21
C GLY A 89 -20.45 23.23 -0.56
N GLY A 90 -20.23 22.89 -1.83
CA GLY A 90 -19.15 23.40 -2.65
C GLY A 90 -19.46 24.64 -3.48
N PRO A 91 -18.65 24.87 -4.54
CA PRO A 91 -17.54 24.02 -4.98
C PRO A 91 -16.26 24.17 -4.13
N ASP A 92 -16.19 25.21 -3.28
CA ASP A 92 -15.00 25.54 -2.47
C ASP A 92 -15.18 25.10 -1.01
N GLN A 93 -14.30 24.22 -0.56
CA GLN A 93 -14.18 23.75 0.83
C GLN A 93 -12.75 23.96 1.37
N GLY A 94 -11.99 24.86 0.74
CA GLY A 94 -10.59 25.13 1.09
C GLY A 94 -9.60 24.12 0.50
N GLN A 95 -10.00 23.36 -0.52
CA GLN A 95 -9.11 22.44 -1.20
C GLN A 95 -7.97 23.18 -1.94
N PRO A 96 -6.78 22.54 -2.12
CA PRO A 96 -5.68 23.16 -2.84
C PRO A 96 -6.04 23.50 -4.29
N THR A 97 -5.50 24.60 -4.79
CA THR A 97 -5.54 24.96 -6.22
C THR A 97 -4.20 24.79 -6.92
N HIS A 98 -3.12 24.60 -6.15
CA HIS A 98 -1.79 24.27 -6.64
C HIS A 98 -1.33 22.95 -6.01
N PHE A 99 -0.94 22.00 -6.85
CA PHE A 99 -0.63 20.63 -6.48
C PHE A 99 0.85 20.31 -6.71
N TYR A 100 1.63 20.37 -5.64
CA TYR A 100 3.02 19.95 -5.61
C TYR A 100 3.19 18.45 -5.90
N PRO A 101 4.40 17.99 -6.25
CA PRO A 101 4.65 16.58 -6.46
C PRO A 101 4.42 15.74 -5.20
N ARG A 102 4.21 14.44 -5.40
CA ARG A 102 4.13 13.43 -4.33
C ARG A 102 2.96 13.66 -3.36
N ARG A 103 3.12 13.16 -2.14
CA ARG A 103 2.08 13.12 -1.12
C ARG A 103 2.11 14.39 -0.29
N ASN A 104 0.94 15.01 -0.18
CA ASN A 104 0.72 16.21 0.62
C ASN A 104 -0.51 15.95 1.51
N PRO A 105 -0.31 15.45 2.75
CA PRO A 105 -1.40 15.05 3.63
C PRO A 105 -1.93 16.23 4.46
N PHE A 106 -3.16 16.11 4.97
CA PHE A 106 -3.75 17.02 5.96
C PHE A 106 -3.79 18.50 5.55
N LEU A 107 -4.15 18.80 4.30
CA LEU A 107 -4.16 20.16 3.77
C LEU A 107 -5.45 20.93 4.07
N PHE A 108 -6.60 20.23 4.11
CA PHE A 108 -7.89 20.86 4.39
C PHE A 108 -8.82 19.87 5.08
N THR A 109 -9.93 20.40 5.62
CA THR A 109 -10.90 19.64 6.39
C THR A 109 -12.33 19.94 5.95
N ILE A 110 -13.21 18.98 6.17
CA ILE A 110 -14.66 19.13 5.99
C ILE A 110 -15.34 18.76 7.30
N ARG A 111 -16.18 19.65 7.82
CA ARG A 111 -16.97 19.37 9.03
C ARG A 111 -18.30 18.74 8.63
N LEU A 112 -18.58 17.57 9.17
CA LEU A 112 -19.86 16.88 9.03
C LEU A 112 -20.70 17.04 10.30
N PRO A 113 -22.02 17.19 10.19
CA PRO A 113 -22.89 17.31 11.34
C PRO A 113 -22.97 15.99 12.12
N GLN A 114 -23.46 16.06 13.37
CA GLN A 114 -23.58 14.89 14.25
C GLN A 114 -24.49 13.80 13.67
N ASP A 115 -25.50 14.18 12.90
CA ASP A 115 -26.50 13.30 12.29
C ASP A 115 -26.10 12.79 10.90
N PHE A 116 -24.84 12.99 10.48
CA PHE A 116 -24.35 12.52 9.20
C PHE A 116 -24.54 11.00 9.04
N GLY A 117 -25.23 10.59 7.97
CA GLY A 117 -25.49 9.19 7.63
C GLY A 117 -26.80 8.60 8.18
N ASN A 118 -27.62 9.42 8.86
CA ASN A 118 -28.99 9.07 9.26
C ASN A 118 -30.04 9.53 8.25
#